data_AF-A0A9W8QXZ3-F1
#
_entry.id   AF-A0A9W8QXZ3-F1
#
_cell.length_a   1.000
_cell.length_b   1.000
_cell.length_c   1.000
_cell.angle_alpha   90.00
_cell.angle_beta   90.00
_cell.angle_gamma   90.00
#
_symmetry.space_group_name_H-M   'P 1'
#
loop_
_entity.id
_entity.type
_entity.pdbx_description
1 polymer ?
#
loop_
_entity_poly.entity_id
_entity_poly.type
_entity_poly.pdbx_seq_one_letter_code
_entity_poly.pdbx_strand_id
1 'polypeptide(L)'
;MIQRISREAGLDAFIRAIEQDGCVIIKDFADSESLNEAQREVQPYLDASKAAAGSTVGALNGGTAICTRLIGRSRTVKEKFFSDSLYQDIAEHFIGLETTCCGVHRQEEIPFLSYPIEEVKTYSQLVRDRLGWKQSEPNLGWVDLKSPEYLLE
;
A
#
# COMPACT_ATOMS: atom_id res chain seq x y z
N MET A 1 27.08 -9.97 2.88
CA MET A 1 26.65 -9.87 4.30
C MET A 1 25.77 -8.63 4.36
N ILE A 2 24.56 -8.69 4.92
CA ILE A 2 23.61 -7.56 4.82
C ILE A 2 24.15 -6.33 5.58
N GLN A 3 24.30 -5.20 4.87
CA GLN A 3 24.75 -3.94 5.43
C GLN A 3 23.74 -3.37 6.44
N ARG A 4 24.25 -2.85 7.56
CA ARG A 4 23.49 -2.22 8.66
C ARG A 4 23.94 -0.78 8.81
N ILE A 5 23.11 0.16 8.35
CA ILE A 5 23.50 1.56 8.18
C ILE A 5 22.66 2.45 9.11
N SER A 6 23.32 3.46 9.68
CA SER A 6 22.72 4.49 10.52
C SER A 6 22.26 5.66 9.66
N ARG A 7 21.20 6.39 10.04
CA ARG A 7 20.65 7.50 9.24
C ARG A 7 21.68 8.60 8.94
N GLU A 8 22.67 8.77 9.81
CA GLU A 8 23.76 9.74 9.70
C GLU A 8 24.70 9.46 8.52
N ALA A 9 24.64 8.25 7.91
CA ALA A 9 25.44 7.90 6.75
C ALA A 9 24.96 8.59 5.45
N GLY A 10 23.75 9.16 5.45
CA GLY A 10 23.17 9.85 4.30
C GLY A 10 22.58 8.92 3.24
N LEU A 11 21.73 9.49 2.37
CA LEU A 11 20.95 8.78 1.35
C LEU A 11 21.79 7.86 0.46
N ASP A 12 22.90 8.37 -0.06
CA ASP A 12 23.81 7.64 -0.97
C ASP A 12 24.31 6.31 -0.40
N ALA A 13 24.50 6.23 0.92
CA ALA A 13 24.96 5.00 1.56
C ALA A 13 23.91 3.89 1.45
N PHE A 14 22.62 4.25 1.58
CA PHE A 14 21.51 3.31 1.46
C PHE A 14 21.29 2.88 0.01
N ILE A 15 21.37 3.82 -0.93
CA ILE A 15 21.28 3.51 -2.37
C ILE A 15 22.36 2.50 -2.75
N ARG A 16 23.63 2.80 -2.46
CA ARG A 16 24.73 1.89 -2.79
C ARG A 16 24.59 0.51 -2.14
N ALA A 17 24.11 0.45 -0.90
CA ALA A 17 23.89 -0.82 -0.23
C ALA A 17 22.80 -1.66 -0.93
N ILE A 18 21.70 -1.02 -1.33
CA ILE A 18 20.62 -1.69 -2.07
C ILE A 18 21.10 -2.12 -3.47
N GLU A 19 21.85 -1.29 -4.19
CA GLU A 19 22.41 -1.64 -5.50
C GLU A 19 23.38 -2.83 -5.44
N GLN A 20 24.21 -2.89 -4.40
CA GLN A 20 25.24 -3.93 -4.25
C GLN A 20 24.70 -5.23 -3.67
N ASP A 21 23.88 -5.16 -2.62
CA ASP A 21 23.43 -6.33 -1.85
C ASP A 21 21.95 -6.68 -2.09
N GLY A 22 21.22 -5.87 -2.86
CA GLY A 22 19.78 -6.00 -3.06
C GLY A 22 18.93 -5.62 -1.84
N CYS A 23 19.56 -5.27 -0.71
CA CYS A 23 18.87 -4.90 0.53
C CYS A 23 19.79 -4.14 1.50
N VAL A 24 19.19 -3.42 2.44
CA VAL A 24 19.89 -2.73 3.54
C VAL A 24 19.05 -2.78 4.81
N ILE A 25 19.70 -2.82 5.98
CA ILE A 25 19.04 -2.66 7.28
C ILE A 25 19.33 -1.25 7.79
N ILE A 26 18.26 -0.47 7.99
CA ILE A 26 18.33 0.86 8.60
C ILE A 26 18.22 0.71 10.11
N LYS A 27 19.26 1.11 10.84
CA LYS A 27 19.25 1.11 12.31
C LYS A 27 18.37 2.24 12.83
N ASP A 28 17.65 1.96 13.92
CA ASP A 28 16.87 2.96 14.65
C ASP A 28 15.91 3.73 13.73
N PHE A 29 15.32 3.03 12.75
CA PHE A 29 14.41 3.63 11.78
C PHE A 29 13.18 4.25 12.45
N ALA A 30 12.62 3.58 13.46
CA ALA A 30 11.49 4.05 14.22
C ALA A 30 11.80 3.98 15.71
N ASP A 31 11.26 4.93 16.47
CA ASP A 31 11.36 4.95 17.92
C ASP A 31 10.36 3.97 18.57
N SER A 32 10.69 3.51 19.78
CA SER A 32 9.88 2.53 20.51
C SER A 32 8.46 3.02 20.83
N GLU A 33 8.25 4.32 21.01
CA GLU A 33 6.93 4.87 21.31
C GLU A 33 6.01 4.75 20.09
N SER A 34 6.48 5.22 18.94
CA SER A 34 5.77 5.11 17.66
C SER A 34 5.53 3.66 17.26
N LEU A 35 6.48 2.76 17.50
CA LEU A 35 6.29 1.32 17.24
C LEU A 35 5.19 0.72 18.13
N ASN A 36 5.17 1.06 19.42
CA ASN A 36 4.14 0.59 20.33
C ASN A 36 2.76 1.16 19.99
N GLU A 37 2.70 2.43 19.57
CA GLU A 37 1.46 3.04 19.11
C GLU A 37 0.92 2.36 17.85
N ALA A 38 1.76 2.21 16.83
CA ALA A 38 1.41 1.49 15.61
C ALA A 38 0.92 0.06 15.91
N GLN A 39 1.60 -0.66 16.81
CA GLN A 39 1.20 -2.00 17.24
C GLN A 39 -0.21 -1.99 17.84
N ARG A 40 -0.52 -1.04 18.74
CA ARG A 40 -1.86 -0.92 19.34
C ARG A 40 -2.94 -0.65 18.31
N GLU A 41 -2.67 0.22 17.33
CA GLU A 41 -3.61 0.55 16.26
C GLU A 41 -3.93 -0.68 15.38
N VAL A 42 -2.94 -1.53 15.10
CA VAL A 42 -3.13 -2.69 14.22
C VAL A 42 -3.57 -3.97 14.95
N GLN A 43 -3.35 -4.07 16.26
CA GLN A 43 -3.59 -5.29 17.04
C GLN A 43 -5.01 -5.88 16.85
N PRO A 44 -6.11 -5.09 16.88
CA PRO A 44 -7.44 -5.64 16.68
C PRO A 44 -7.62 -6.37 15.34
N TYR A 45 -6.96 -5.88 14.29
CA TYR A 45 -7.02 -6.48 12.96
C TYR A 45 -6.16 -7.74 12.85
N LEU A 46 -5.04 -7.79 13.56
CA LEU A 46 -4.21 -9.00 13.65
C LEU A 46 -4.95 -10.09 14.43
N ASP A 47 -5.60 -9.73 15.53
CA ASP A 47 -6.38 -10.68 16.33
C ASP A 47 -7.58 -11.22 15.54
N ALA A 48 -8.29 -10.35 14.81
CA ALA A 48 -9.34 -10.76 13.89
C ALA A 48 -8.82 -11.69 12.78
N SER A 49 -7.64 -11.39 12.21
CA SER A 49 -7.01 -12.24 11.19
C SER A 49 -6.64 -13.63 11.73
N LYS A 50 -6.16 -13.72 12.97
CA LYS A 50 -5.88 -15.02 13.62
C LYS A 50 -7.15 -15.78 13.93
N ALA A 51 -8.19 -15.09 14.41
CA ALA A 51 -9.47 -15.72 14.73
C ALA A 51 -10.17 -16.27 13.49
N ALA A 52 -10.00 -15.60 12.34
CA ALA A 52 -10.50 -16.03 11.05
C ALA A 52 -9.64 -17.13 10.38
N ALA A 53 -8.73 -17.79 11.11
CA ALA A 53 -7.71 -18.70 10.57
C ALA A 53 -8.29 -19.81 9.66
N GLY A 54 -8.34 -19.47 8.38
CA GLY A 54 -8.18 -20.32 7.22
C GLY A 54 -7.30 -19.52 6.26
N SER A 55 -6.02 -19.34 6.59
CA SER A 55 -5.09 -18.69 5.66
C SER A 55 -5.08 -19.49 4.36
N THR A 56 -5.53 -18.88 3.28
CA THR A 56 -5.55 -19.47 1.93
C THR A 56 -4.17 -19.53 1.31
N VAL A 57 -3.17 -18.90 1.94
CA VAL A 57 -1.77 -18.93 1.49
C VAL A 57 -1.08 -20.13 2.12
N GLY A 58 -1.05 -21.25 1.38
CA GLY A 58 -0.53 -22.55 1.83
C GLY A 58 0.91 -22.56 2.36
N ALA A 59 1.69 -21.51 2.12
CA ALA A 59 3.05 -21.36 2.64
C ALA A 59 3.12 -21.02 4.14
N LEU A 60 2.01 -20.60 4.77
CA LEU A 60 2.02 -19.95 6.10
C LEU A 60 1.54 -20.85 7.26
N ASN A 61 1.25 -22.13 7.00
CA ASN A 61 0.82 -23.13 8.01
C ASN A 61 -0.27 -22.63 9.01
N GLY A 62 -1.11 -21.68 8.60
CA GLY A 62 -2.17 -21.09 9.42
C GLY A 62 -1.71 -20.28 10.66
N GLY A 63 -0.41 -20.12 10.88
CA GLY A 63 0.13 -19.42 12.06
C GLY A 63 0.33 -17.90 11.88
N THR A 64 0.24 -17.40 10.64
CA THR A 64 0.51 -16.00 10.32
C THR A 64 -0.76 -15.15 10.34
N ALA A 65 -0.71 -14.04 11.07
CA ALA A 65 -1.74 -13.00 11.08
C ALA A 65 -1.36 -11.87 10.13
N ILE A 66 -2.34 -11.31 9.42
CA ILE A 66 -2.10 -10.25 8.43
C ILE A 66 -3.06 -9.09 8.69
N CYS A 67 -2.52 -7.87 8.69
CA CYS A 67 -3.31 -6.63 8.67
C CYS A 67 -3.25 -6.00 7.27
N THR A 68 -4.28 -6.24 6.45
CA THR A 68 -4.44 -5.55 5.16
C THR A 68 -4.81 -4.07 5.36
N ARG A 69 -4.64 -3.22 4.35
CA ARG A 69 -5.00 -1.77 4.41
C ARG A 69 -4.31 -1.02 5.56
N LEU A 70 -3.05 -1.36 5.84
CA LEU A 70 -2.27 -0.86 6.97
C LEU A 70 -2.28 0.68 7.07
N ILE A 71 -2.08 1.38 5.95
CA ILE A 71 -2.08 2.85 5.87
C ILE A 71 -3.41 3.48 6.30
N GLY A 72 -4.54 2.82 6.01
CA GLY A 72 -5.86 3.29 6.42
C GLY A 72 -6.21 2.93 7.86
N ARG A 73 -5.51 1.96 8.46
CA ARG A 73 -5.81 1.42 9.79
C ARG A 73 -4.92 1.96 10.90
N SER A 74 -3.72 2.40 10.58
CA SER A 74 -2.76 2.96 11.52
C SER A 74 -2.36 4.36 11.07
N ARG A 75 -2.74 5.36 11.87
CA ARG A 75 -2.33 6.74 11.62
C ARG A 75 -0.82 6.86 11.83
N THR A 76 -0.27 6.20 12.84
CA THR A 76 1.17 6.23 13.14
C THR A 76 1.99 5.65 12.00
N VAL A 77 1.60 4.50 11.42
CA VAL A 77 2.30 3.94 10.26
C VAL A 77 2.23 4.90 9.08
N LYS A 78 1.05 5.46 8.78
CA LYS A 78 0.88 6.40 7.67
C LYS A 78 1.77 7.64 7.84
N GLU A 79 1.71 8.28 9.01
CA GLU A 79 2.30 9.61 9.21
C GLU A 79 3.77 9.57 9.61
N LYS A 80 4.23 8.51 10.30
CA LYS A 80 5.62 8.44 10.80
C LYS A 80 6.52 7.48 10.04
N PHE A 81 5.98 6.39 9.49
CA PHE A 81 6.82 5.36 8.84
C PHE A 81 6.75 5.46 7.32
N PHE A 82 5.54 5.49 6.79
CA PHE A 82 5.33 5.57 5.35
C PHE A 82 5.71 6.95 4.82
N SER A 83 5.40 8.03 5.54
CA SER A 83 5.80 9.39 5.19
C SER A 83 7.22 9.77 5.63
N ASP A 84 8.04 8.83 6.11
CA ASP A 84 9.43 9.12 6.50
C ASP A 84 10.25 9.58 5.29
N SER A 85 10.99 10.68 5.43
CA SER A 85 11.70 11.28 4.30
C SER A 85 12.77 10.36 3.72
N LEU A 86 13.52 9.62 4.56
CA LEU A 86 14.53 8.69 4.07
C LEU A 86 13.89 7.53 3.29
N TYR A 87 12.75 7.01 3.77
CA TYR A 87 12.00 6.00 3.04
C TYR A 87 11.50 6.54 1.69
N GLN A 88 10.93 7.75 1.67
CA GLN A 88 10.42 8.39 0.45
C GLN A 88 11.56 8.70 -0.53
N ASP A 89 12.70 9.21 -0.08
CA ASP A 89 13.86 9.51 -0.93
C ASP A 89 14.45 8.24 -1.57
N ILE A 90 14.52 7.15 -0.81
CA ILE A 90 14.96 5.84 -1.34
C ILE A 90 13.94 5.31 -2.36
N ALA A 91 12.64 5.40 -2.04
CA ALA A 91 11.57 4.97 -2.94
C ALA A 91 11.56 5.77 -4.24
N GLU A 92 11.75 7.09 -4.15
CA GLU A 92 11.87 7.98 -5.31
C GLU A 92 13.06 7.59 -6.17
N HIS A 93 14.22 7.31 -5.58
CA HIS A 93 15.40 6.91 -6.35
C HIS A 93 15.20 5.59 -7.14
N PHE A 94 14.60 4.58 -6.52
CA PHE A 94 14.48 3.25 -7.16
C PHE A 94 13.19 3.03 -7.94
N ILE A 95 12.10 3.67 -7.52
CA ILE A 95 10.73 3.40 -7.97
C ILE A 95 10.05 4.67 -8.48
N GLY A 96 10.61 5.85 -8.21
CA GLY A 96 10.21 7.11 -8.82
C GLY A 96 10.39 7.01 -10.33
N LEU A 97 9.35 6.58 -11.02
CA LEU A 97 9.28 6.65 -12.46
C LEU A 97 9.00 8.12 -12.81
N GLU A 98 9.97 8.78 -13.43
CA GLU A 98 9.73 10.00 -14.24
C GLU A 98 8.96 9.65 -15.54
N THR A 99 7.96 8.76 -15.46
CA THR A 99 7.05 8.56 -16.57
C THR A 99 6.17 9.79 -16.67
N THR A 100 6.33 10.55 -17.75
CA THR A 100 5.45 11.65 -18.19
C THR A 100 4.00 11.23 -18.35
N CYS A 101 3.72 9.93 -18.34
CA CYS A 101 2.39 9.40 -18.12
C CYS A 101 2.18 9.09 -16.63
N CYS A 102 1.53 10.00 -15.90
CA CYS A 102 0.94 9.70 -14.59
C CYS A 102 0.18 8.37 -14.68
N GLY A 103 0.26 7.52 -13.65
CA GLY A 103 -0.38 6.19 -13.59
C GLY A 103 -1.91 6.14 -13.83
N VAL A 104 -2.55 7.30 -14.06
CA VAL A 104 -3.90 7.44 -14.61
C VAL A 104 -4.00 7.14 -16.11
N HIS A 105 -2.90 7.14 -16.87
CA HIS A 105 -2.90 6.80 -18.30
C HIS A 105 -2.94 5.30 -18.61
N ARG A 106 -3.07 4.43 -17.59
CA ARG A 106 -3.60 3.06 -17.77
C ARG A 106 -5.13 3.04 -17.90
N GLN A 107 -5.78 4.20 -18.02
CA GLN A 107 -7.13 4.38 -18.57
C GLN A 107 -7.00 4.95 -19.98
N GLU A 108 -6.70 4.11 -20.97
CA GLU A 108 -6.90 4.51 -22.37
C GLU A 108 -8.38 4.79 -22.70
N GLU A 109 -9.30 4.45 -21.79
CA GLU A 109 -10.61 5.08 -21.63
C GLU A 109 -10.94 5.19 -20.13
N ILE A 110 -11.35 6.37 -19.64
CA ILE A 110 -11.87 6.54 -18.27
C ILE A 110 -13.34 6.11 -18.33
N PRO A 111 -13.74 4.90 -17.90
CA PRO A 111 -15.10 4.41 -18.17
C PRO A 111 -16.16 5.24 -17.44
N PHE A 112 -15.77 5.93 -16.37
CA PHE A 112 -16.58 6.91 -15.64
C PHE A 112 -16.97 8.15 -16.45
N LEU A 113 -16.19 8.50 -17.49
CA LEU A 113 -16.46 9.63 -18.39
C LEU A 113 -17.01 9.17 -19.76
N SER A 114 -16.73 7.92 -20.15
CA SER A 114 -17.17 7.38 -21.44
C SER A 114 -18.62 6.90 -21.43
N TYR A 115 -19.11 6.33 -20.31
CA TYR A 115 -20.45 5.76 -20.22
C TYR A 115 -21.32 6.56 -19.24
N PRO A 116 -22.54 6.98 -19.63
CA PRO A 116 -23.50 7.56 -18.70
C PRO A 116 -23.81 6.61 -17.54
N ILE A 117 -23.93 7.17 -16.32
CA ILE A 117 -24.21 6.39 -15.10
C ILE A 117 -25.47 5.53 -15.27
N GLU A 118 -26.52 6.08 -15.89
CA GLU A 118 -27.78 5.36 -16.13
C GLU A 118 -27.60 4.11 -17.01
N GLU A 119 -26.66 4.15 -17.96
CA GLU A 119 -26.35 2.99 -18.80
C GLU A 119 -25.57 1.94 -18.01
N VAL A 120 -24.59 2.37 -17.22
CA VAL A 120 -23.78 1.47 -16.38
C VAL A 120 -24.64 0.74 -15.34
N LYS A 121 -25.68 1.39 -14.81
CA LYS A 121 -26.68 0.78 -13.91
C LYS A 121 -27.44 -0.39 -14.56
N THR A 122 -27.43 -0.53 -15.88
CA THR A 122 -28.03 -1.68 -16.58
C THR A 122 -27.07 -2.86 -16.76
N TYR A 123 -25.75 -2.64 -16.65
CA TYR A 123 -24.75 -3.68 -16.89
C TYR A 123 -24.74 -4.73 -15.79
N SER A 124 -24.29 -5.93 -16.14
CA SER A 124 -24.03 -6.99 -15.15
C SER A 124 -22.86 -6.61 -14.24
N GLN A 125 -22.83 -7.16 -13.03
CA GLN A 125 -21.76 -6.90 -12.08
C GLN A 125 -20.37 -7.23 -12.65
N LEU A 126 -20.26 -8.34 -13.40
CA LEU A 126 -19.00 -8.72 -14.05
C LEU A 126 -18.49 -7.64 -15.01
N VAL A 127 -19.39 -7.00 -15.77
CA VAL A 127 -19.01 -5.93 -16.71
C VAL A 127 -18.60 -4.68 -15.95
N ARG A 128 -19.35 -4.27 -14.93
CA ARG A 128 -19.01 -3.13 -14.05
C ARG A 128 -17.61 -3.29 -13.45
N ASP A 129 -17.34 -4.46 -12.90
CA ASP A 129 -16.04 -4.84 -12.32
C ASP A 129 -14.88 -4.71 -13.32
N ARG A 130 -15.09 -5.12 -14.58
CA ARG A 130 -14.05 -5.07 -15.64
C ARG A 130 -13.85 -3.68 -16.20
N LEU A 131 -14.89 -2.86 -16.16
CA LEU A 131 -14.83 -1.42 -16.45
C LEU A 131 -14.27 -0.60 -15.27
N GLY A 132 -13.84 -1.24 -14.19
CA GLY A 132 -13.21 -0.54 -13.06
C GLY A 132 -14.21 0.14 -12.12
N TRP A 133 -15.51 -0.14 -12.21
CA TRP A 133 -16.53 0.27 -11.21
C TRP A 133 -16.46 -0.60 -9.95
N LYS A 134 -15.24 -0.89 -9.50
CA LYS A 134 -14.95 -1.53 -8.22
C LYS A 134 -13.64 -1.02 -7.70
N GLN A 135 -13.54 -0.94 -6.39
CA GLN A 135 -12.28 -0.63 -5.75
C GLN A 135 -11.27 -1.76 -5.99
N SER A 136 -10.07 -1.42 -6.44
CA SER A 136 -8.94 -2.35 -6.45
C SER A 136 -8.48 -2.60 -5.01
N GLU A 137 -8.24 -3.85 -4.62
CA GLU A 137 -7.51 -4.12 -3.38
C GLU A 137 -6.00 -3.93 -3.65
N PRO A 138 -5.23 -3.16 -2.84
CA PRO A 138 -5.48 -2.73 -1.45
C PRO A 138 -5.95 -1.27 -1.27
N ASN A 139 -6.71 -0.72 -2.21
CA ASN A 139 -7.31 0.63 -2.19
C ASN A 139 -6.34 1.79 -2.44
N LEU A 140 -5.17 1.52 -3.02
CA LEU A 140 -4.19 2.57 -3.34
C LEU A 140 -4.59 3.31 -4.62
N GLY A 141 -4.52 4.65 -4.57
CA GLY A 141 -4.80 5.53 -5.73
C GLY A 141 -6.24 6.05 -5.84
N TRP A 142 -7.12 5.76 -4.88
CA TRP A 142 -8.52 6.23 -4.89
C TRP A 142 -8.72 7.50 -4.06
N VAL A 143 -9.50 8.46 -4.60
CA VAL A 143 -9.91 9.67 -3.88
C VAL A 143 -10.79 9.26 -2.69
N ASP A 144 -10.46 9.78 -1.50
CA ASP A 144 -11.11 9.50 -0.22
C ASP A 144 -11.21 8.00 0.16
N LEU A 145 -10.44 7.12 -0.51
CA LEU A 145 -10.50 5.67 -0.33
C LEU A 145 -11.90 5.07 -0.52
N LYS A 146 -12.78 5.74 -1.27
CA LYS A 146 -14.14 5.25 -1.57
C LYS A 146 -14.18 4.47 -2.88
N SER A 147 -14.97 3.40 -2.91
CA SER A 147 -15.27 2.65 -4.14
C SER A 147 -16.15 3.51 -5.05
N PRO A 148 -15.89 3.58 -6.37
CA PRO A 148 -16.75 4.34 -7.29
C PRO A 148 -18.19 3.78 -7.40
N GLU A 149 -18.45 2.60 -6.84
CA GLU A 149 -19.78 1.98 -6.77
C GLU A 149 -20.83 2.86 -6.11
N TYR A 150 -20.44 3.77 -5.19
CA TYR A 150 -21.40 4.68 -4.54
C TYR A 150 -22.10 5.61 -5.55
N LEU A 151 -21.51 5.84 -6.73
CA LEU A 151 -22.12 6.64 -7.80
C LEU A 151 -23.22 5.88 -8.55
N LEU A 152 -23.30 4.56 -8.37
CA LEU A 152 -24.31 3.68 -8.97
C LEU A 152 -25.51 3.43 -8.06
N GLU A 153 -25.50 4.00 -6.84
CA GLU A 153 -26.64 3.97 -5.91
C GLU A 153 -27.74 4.98 -6.29
#